data_AF-A0A2N6C6J0-F1
#
_entry.id   AF-A0A2N6C6J0-F1
#
_cell.length_a   1.000
_cell.length_b   1.000
_cell.length_c   1.000
_cell.angle_alpha   90.00
_cell.angle_beta   90.00
_cell.angle_gamma   90.00
#
_symmetry.space_group_name_H-M   'P 1'
#
loop_
_entity.id
_entity.type
_entity.pdbx_description
1 polymer ?
#
loop_
_entity_poly.entity_id
_entity_poly.type
_entity_poly.pdbx_seq_one_letter_code
_entity_poly.pdbx_strand_id
1 'polypeptide(L)'
;MAASFYRELLAITEEIEGVLALEEEGYEEHLAPLLQKRREVFSRMADIPLDREHAVLIKRIRVAEDKCMALARNRMDILQKELLAMNKGRRALVAYGKQA
;
A
#
# COMPACT_ATOMS: atom_id res chain seq x y z
N MET A 1 -20.08 -8.78 18.69
CA MET A 1 -20.31 -8.21 17.35
C MET A 1 -19.22 -7.21 16.92
N ALA A 2 -18.54 -6.53 17.86
CA ALA A 2 -17.41 -5.62 17.61
C ALA A 2 -16.12 -6.27 17.06
N ALA A 3 -15.75 -7.44 17.59
CA ALA A 3 -14.52 -8.13 17.21
C ALA A 3 -14.47 -8.56 15.73
N SER A 4 -15.62 -8.63 15.04
CA SER A 4 -15.65 -8.95 13.61
C SER A 4 -15.05 -7.83 12.77
N PHE A 5 -15.27 -6.55 13.11
CA PHE A 5 -14.78 -5.42 12.31
C PHE A 5 -13.26 -5.28 12.38
N TYR A 6 -12.67 -5.37 13.57
CA TYR A 6 -11.22 -5.32 13.72
C TYR A 6 -10.52 -6.52 13.08
N ARG A 7 -11.14 -7.71 13.10
CA ARG A 7 -10.63 -8.89 12.39
C ARG A 7 -10.74 -8.75 10.89
N GLU A 8 -11.85 -8.24 10.38
CA GLU A 8 -12.06 -7.95 8.96
C GLU A 8 -11.05 -6.89 8.47
N LEU A 9 -10.86 -5.83 9.25
CA LEU A 9 -9.90 -4.77 8.94
C LEU A 9 -8.47 -5.30 8.91
N LEU A 10 -8.10 -6.15 9.88
CA LEU A 10 -6.81 -6.81 9.91
C LEU A 10 -6.60 -7.70 8.68
N ALA A 11 -7.58 -8.54 8.33
CA ALA A 11 -7.49 -9.42 7.18
C ALA A 11 -7.30 -8.64 5.87
N ILE A 12 -8.07 -7.55 5.67
CA ILE A 12 -7.90 -6.70 4.48
C ILE A 12 -6.54 -6.02 4.48
N THR A 13 -6.02 -5.61 5.64
CA THR A 13 -4.70 -4.96 5.74
C THR A 13 -3.56 -5.95 5.45
N GLU A 14 -3.67 -7.19 5.93
CA GLU A 14 -2.74 -8.29 5.61
C GLU A 14 -2.82 -8.68 4.11
N GLU A 15 -4.00 -8.60 3.49
CA GLU A 15 -4.17 -8.83 2.04
C GLU A 15 -3.52 -7.71 1.21
N ILE A 16 -3.67 -6.45 1.62
CA ILE A 16 -2.97 -5.31 1.02
C ILE A 16 -1.45 -5.47 1.16
N GLU A 17 -0.96 -5.91 2.32
CA GLU A 17 0.46 -6.22 2.53
C GLU A 17 0.95 -7.26 1.51
N GLY A 18 0.16 -8.33 1.30
CA GLY A 18 0.46 -9.36 0.31
C GLY A 18 0.55 -8.81 -1.11
N VAL A 19 -0.45 -8.04 -1.55
CA VAL A 19 -0.45 -7.43 -2.90
C VAL A 19 0.72 -6.47 -3.09
N LEU A 20 1.06 -5.65 -2.08
CA LEU A 20 2.21 -4.74 -2.15
C LEU A 20 3.56 -5.45 -2.16
N ALA A 21 3.63 -6.68 -1.63
CA ALA A 21 4.85 -7.49 -1.63
C ALA A 21 5.07 -8.24 -2.96
N LEU A 22 3.99 -8.50 -3.71
CA LEU A 22 4.07 -9.03 -5.06
C LEU A 22 4.46 -7.86 -5.98
N GLU A 23 5.74 -7.75 -6.33
CA GLU A 23 6.27 -6.71 -7.24
C GLU A 23 5.79 -6.87 -8.71
N GLU A 24 4.54 -7.28 -8.93
CA GLU A 24 3.96 -7.58 -10.24
C GLU A 24 3.47 -6.30 -10.94
N GLU A 25 3.59 -6.26 -12.27
CA GLU A 25 2.96 -5.20 -13.06
C GLU A 25 1.43 -5.32 -12.98
N GLY A 26 0.73 -4.19 -12.80
CA GLY A 26 -0.74 -4.17 -12.71
C GLY A 26 -1.33 -4.46 -11.33
N TYR A 27 -0.51 -4.63 -10.28
CA TYR A 27 -0.97 -4.81 -8.89
C TYR A 27 -1.93 -3.70 -8.40
N GLU A 28 -1.88 -2.52 -9.03
CA GLU A 28 -2.76 -1.38 -8.78
C GLU A 28 -4.24 -1.72 -8.97
N GLU A 29 -4.56 -2.58 -9.94
CA GLU A 29 -5.93 -3.05 -10.21
C GLU A 29 -6.47 -3.90 -9.05
N HIS A 30 -5.59 -4.65 -8.37
CA HIS A 30 -5.91 -5.43 -7.18
C HIS A 30 -5.91 -4.58 -5.90
N LEU A 31 -5.07 -3.55 -5.84
CA LEU A 31 -4.92 -2.70 -4.65
C LEU A 31 -6.11 -1.75 -4.46
N ALA A 32 -6.60 -1.12 -5.53
CA ALA A 32 -7.70 -0.17 -5.48
C ALA A 32 -8.99 -0.71 -4.80
N PRO A 33 -9.52 -1.90 -5.16
CA PRO A 33 -10.71 -2.44 -4.50
C PRO A 33 -10.46 -2.77 -3.02
N LEU A 34 -9.27 -3.23 -2.66
CA LEU A 34 -8.92 -3.53 -1.26
C LEU A 34 -8.88 -2.27 -0.39
N LEU A 35 -8.31 -1.18 -0.90
CA LEU A 35 -8.30 0.12 -0.22
C LEU A 35 -9.71 0.67 -0.02
N GLN A 36 -10.57 0.54 -1.03
CA GLN A 36 -11.97 0.95 -0.93
C GLN A 36 -12.72 0.12 0.12
N LYS A 37 -12.56 -1.21 0.09
CA LYS A 37 -13.15 -2.12 1.09
C LYS A 37 -12.68 -1.79 2.51
N ARG A 38 -11.38 -1.53 2.69
CA ARG A 38 -10.80 -1.11 3.98
C ARG A 38 -11.46 0.18 4.50
N ARG A 39 -11.67 1.16 3.61
CA ARG A 39 -12.34 2.43 3.94
C ARG A 39 -13.80 2.22 4.36
N GLU A 40 -14.51 1.32 3.69
CA GLU A 40 -15.91 0.96 4.03
C GLU A 40 -16.03 0.21 5.36
N VAL A 41 -15.06 -0.63 5.71
CA VAL A 41 -15.00 -1.23 7.05
C VAL A 41 -14.79 -0.14 8.10
N PHE A 42 -13.83 0.76 7.88
CA PHE A 42 -13.57 1.88 8.79
C PHE A 42 -14.80 2.79 8.97
N SER A 43 -15.54 3.12 7.91
CA SER A 43 -16.71 4.01 8.02
C SER A 43 -17.87 3.39 8.83
N ARG A 44 -17.93 2.06 8.89
CA ARG A 44 -18.93 1.32 9.68
C ARG A 44 -18.50 1.11 11.14
N MET A 45 -17.23 1.35 11.47
CA MET A 45 -16.69 1.26 12.83
C MET A 45 -16.99 2.54 13.63
N ALA A 46 -18.27 2.80 13.91
CA ALA A 46 -18.68 3.87 14.82
C ALA A 46 -18.96 3.30 16.22
N ASP A 47 -18.45 3.99 17.25
CA ASP A 47 -18.80 3.82 18.67
C ASP A 47 -18.70 2.38 19.21
N ILE A 48 -17.73 1.61 18.71
CA ILE A 48 -17.45 0.26 19.19
C ILE A 48 -16.72 0.35 20.55
N PRO A 49 -17.27 -0.23 21.64
CA PRO A 49 -16.59 -0.30 22.91
C PRO A 49 -15.25 -1.02 22.77
N LEU A 50 -14.17 -0.36 23.21
CA LEU A 50 -12.83 -0.92 23.18
C LEU A 50 -12.66 -1.88 24.37
N ASP A 51 -12.42 -3.15 24.06
CA ASP A 51 -12.03 -4.16 25.03
C ASP A 51 -10.57 -4.57 24.78
N ARG A 52 -10.05 -5.45 25.64
CA ARG A 52 -8.66 -5.89 25.57
C ARG A 52 -8.34 -6.68 24.29
N GLU A 53 -9.30 -7.39 23.71
CA GLU A 53 -9.10 -8.12 22.45
C GLU A 53 -8.99 -7.14 21.28
N HIS A 54 -9.84 -6.11 21.25
CA HIS A 54 -9.75 -5.03 20.26
C HIS A 54 -8.40 -4.32 20.31
N ALA A 55 -7.85 -4.05 21.50
CA ALA A 55 -6.54 -3.43 21.65
C ALA A 55 -5.40 -4.26 21.01
N VAL A 56 -5.45 -5.59 21.13
CA VAL A 56 -4.48 -6.50 20.49
C VAL A 56 -4.63 -6.46 18.97
N LEU A 57 -5.87 -6.49 18.47
CA LEU A 57 -6.13 -6.42 17.03
C LEU A 57 -5.70 -5.07 16.43
N ILE A 58 -5.97 -3.96 17.10
CA ILE A 58 -5.53 -2.61 16.70
C ILE A 58 -4.00 -2.57 16.59
N LYS A 59 -3.28 -3.16 17.57
CA LYS A 59 -1.82 -3.23 17.51
C LYS A 59 -1.34 -4.03 16.31
N ARG A 60 -1.98 -5.15 15.98
CA ARG A 60 -1.65 -5.96 14.80
C ARG A 60 -1.93 -5.21 13.50
N ILE A 61 -3.08 -4.54 13.41
CA ILE A 61 -3.45 -3.70 12.26
C ILE A 61 -2.38 -2.64 12.04
N ARG A 62 -1.96 -1.93 13.09
CA ARG A 62 -0.91 -0.92 13.00
C ARG A 62 0.42 -1.47 12.49
N VAL A 63 0.83 -2.65 12.95
CA VAL A 63 2.06 -3.30 12.47
C VAL A 63 1.96 -3.64 10.98
N ALA A 64 0.81 -4.15 10.52
CA ALA A 64 0.57 -4.41 9.10
C ALA A 64 0.57 -3.11 8.27
N GLU A 65 -0.05 -2.04 8.78
CA GLU A 65 -0.02 -0.71 8.15
C GLU A 65 1.40 -0.15 8.01
N ASP A 66 2.22 -0.26 9.05
CA ASP A 66 3.61 0.20 9.02
C ASP A 66 4.42 -0.51 7.93
N LYS A 67 4.18 -1.82 7.73
CA LYS A 67 4.79 -2.59 6.65
C LYS A 67 4.28 -2.17 5.27
N CYS A 68 2.97 -2.02 5.09
CA CYS A 68 2.39 -1.53 3.84
C CYS A 68 2.98 -0.16 3.45
N MET A 69 3.13 0.75 4.42
CA MET A 69 3.75 2.06 4.22
C MET A 69 5.22 1.95 3.84
N ALA A 70 5.97 1.02 4.43
CA ALA A 70 7.37 0.78 4.08
C ALA A 70 7.50 0.24 2.64
N LEU A 71 6.67 -0.72 2.25
CA LEU A 71 6.63 -1.27 0.89
C LEU A 71 6.27 -0.19 -0.14
N ALA A 72 5.23 0.60 0.13
CA ALA A 72 4.81 1.69 -0.75
C ALA A 72 5.91 2.75 -0.93
N ARG A 73 6.62 3.13 0.15
CA ARG A 73 7.75 4.06 0.07
C ARG A 73 8.90 3.51 -0.75
N ASN A 74 9.28 2.25 -0.52
CA ASN A 74 10.33 1.60 -1.31
C ASN A 74 9.97 1.58 -2.79
N ARG A 75 8.70 1.29 -3.13
CA ARG A 75 8.24 1.31 -4.52
C ARG A 75 8.29 2.71 -5.13
N MET A 76 7.88 3.73 -4.40
CA MET A 76 8.03 5.13 -4.84
C MET A 76 9.49 5.50 -5.12
N ASP A 77 10.42 5.09 -4.24
CA ASP A 77 11.85 5.35 -4.41
C ASP A 77 12.41 4.66 -5.66
N ILE A 78 11.97 3.43 -5.95
CA ILE A 78 12.32 2.69 -7.17
C ILE A 78 11.82 3.44 -8.41
N LEU A 79 10.52 3.76 -8.46
CA LEU A 79 9.91 4.48 -9.58
C LEU A 79 10.56 5.85 -9.81
N GLN A 80 10.93 6.56 -8.74
CA GLN A 80 11.64 7.83 -8.85
C GLN A 80 13.04 7.66 -9.46
N LYS A 81 13.78 6.60 -9.08
CA LYS A 81 15.08 6.28 -9.66
C LYS A 81 14.96 5.92 -11.14
N GLU A 82 13.97 5.11 -11.51
CA GLU A 82 13.68 4.73 -12.90
C GLU A 82 13.34 5.96 -13.75
N LEU A 83 12.47 6.84 -13.26
CA LEU A 83 12.12 8.09 -13.94
C LEU A 83 13.35 8.99 -14.16
N LEU A 84 14.23 9.09 -13.16
CA LEU A 84 15.48 9.84 -13.29
C LEU A 84 16.43 9.20 -14.31
N ALA A 85 16.52 7.86 -14.35
CA ALA A 85 17.32 7.13 -15.32
C ALA A 85 16.81 7.32 -16.75
N MET A 86 15.48 7.22 -16.96
CA MET A 86 14.84 7.49 -18.25
C MET A 86 15.10 8.93 -18.72
N ASN A 87 14.98 9.91 -17.82
CA ASN A 87 15.25 11.31 -18.14
C ASN A 87 16.73 11.56 -18.51
N LYS A 88 17.68 10.90 -17.82
CA LYS A 88 19.11 10.94 -18.19
C LYS A 88 19.37 10.31 -19.56
N GLY A 89 18.79 9.13 -19.82
CA GLY A 89 18.90 8.45 -21.11
C GLY A 89 18.33 9.28 -22.27
N ARG A 90 17.16 9.90 -22.06
CA ARG A 90 16.54 10.80 -23.03
C ARG A 90 17.40 12.05 -23.29
N ARG A 91 18.01 12.64 -22.26
CA ARG A 91 18.94 13.77 -22.42
C ARG A 91 20.20 13.37 -23.20
N ALA A 92 20.76 12.19 -22.92
CA ALA A 92 21.90 11.67 -23.67
C ALA A 92 21.55 11.46 -25.16
N LEU A 93 20.39 10.85 -25.46
CA LEU A 93 19.90 10.69 -26.84
C LEU A 93 19.72 12.04 -27.56
N VAL A 94 19.21 13.06 -26.89
CA VAL A 94 19.08 14.42 -27.48
C VAL A 94 20.44 15.09 -27.68
N ALA A 95 21.39 14.90 -26.76
CA ALA A 95 22.73 15.47 -26.85
C ALA A 95 23.57 14.84 -27.97
N TYR A 96 23.51 13.51 -28.12
CA TYR A 96 24.24 12.78 -29.16
C TYR A 96 23.50 12.70 -30.50
N GLY A 97 22.16 12.77 -30.51
CA GLY A 97 21.33 12.74 -31.72
C GLY A 97 21.30 14.06 -32.52
N LYS A 98 21.87 15.14 -32.00
CA LYS A 98 22.08 16.42 -32.72
C LYS A 98 23.48 16.56 -33.34
N GLN A 99 24.30 15.51 -33.29
CA GLN A 99 25.65 15.49 -33.89
C GLN A 99 25.73 14.73 -35.23
N ALA A 100 24.61 14.43 -35.87
CA ALA A 100 24.56 13.88 -37.23
C ALA A 100 23.98 14.89 -38.22
#